data_AF-A0A497EWB0-F1
#
_entry.id   AF-A0A497EWB0-F1
#
_cell.length_a   1.000
_cell.length_b   1.000
_cell.length_c   1.000
_cell.angle_alpha   90.00
_cell.angle_beta   90.00
_cell.angle_gamma   90.00
#
_symmetry.space_group_name_H-M   'P 1'
#
loop_
_entity.id
_entity.type
_entity.pdbx_description
1 polymer ?
#
loop_
_entity_poly.entity_id
_entity_poly.type
_entity_poly.pdbx_seq_one_letter_code
_entity_poly.pdbx_strand_id
1 'polypeptide(L)'
;MSELALTVLLIALLWLLIVVAERVRPGVLSRRGVEVKPPLLIWRRPVTFSWARRLAGSRLAGLALDIAAIASAICALLFYYYTGSTVVMRLSGVPASETGGLIPLIPGLTVTWRNIAYILIAFSIAIVVHEVSHGAAAVVEGVGVRSSGLLLLAVIPGAFVEVDENEFSRARLRSRLRILGAGSAANLVVALVLLPLVASGTSGR
;
A
#
# COMPACT_ATOMS: atom_id res chain seq x y z
N MET A 1 4.76 -28.20 -18.67
CA MET A 1 4.54 -26.74 -18.77
C MET A 1 5.55 -26.04 -17.89
N SER A 2 6.13 -24.89 -18.29
CA SER A 2 6.99 -24.10 -17.39
C SER A 2 6.15 -23.55 -16.22
N GLU A 3 6.78 -23.32 -15.05
CA GLU A 3 6.10 -22.71 -13.89
C GLU A 3 5.44 -21.37 -14.24
N LEU A 4 6.10 -20.60 -15.11
CA LEU A 4 5.54 -19.38 -15.70
C LEU A 4 4.24 -19.66 -16.46
N ALA A 5 4.24 -20.63 -17.38
CA ALA A 5 3.05 -20.96 -18.17
C ALA A 5 1.90 -21.45 -17.30
N LEU A 6 2.20 -22.26 -16.27
CA LEU A 6 1.20 -22.69 -15.30
C LEU A 6 0.63 -21.50 -14.51
N THR A 7 1.48 -20.59 -14.03
CA THR A 7 1.04 -19.42 -13.26
C THR A 7 0.16 -18.49 -14.11
N VAL A 8 0.58 -18.19 -15.33
CA VAL A 8 -0.21 -17.39 -16.28
C VAL A 8 -1.54 -18.07 -16.57
N LEU A 9 -1.55 -19.39 -16.79
CA LEU A 9 -2.79 -20.15 -17.02
C LEU A 9 -3.71 -20.12 -15.80
N LEU A 10 -3.18 -20.24 -14.58
CA LEU A 10 -3.96 -20.14 -13.35
C LEU A 10 -4.55 -18.75 -13.15
N ILE A 11 -3.80 -17.69 -13.46
CA ILE A 11 -4.31 -16.31 -13.42
C ILE A 11 -5.41 -16.12 -14.47
N ALA A 12 -5.18 -16.58 -15.70
CA ALA A 12 -6.18 -16.52 -16.76
C ALA A 12 -7.45 -17.30 -16.40
N LEU A 13 -7.29 -18.50 -15.81
CA LEU A 13 -8.39 -19.34 -15.34
C LEU A 13 -9.15 -18.66 -14.19
N LEU A 14 -8.46 -18.08 -13.21
CA LEU A 14 -9.07 -17.30 -12.13
C LEU A 14 -9.95 -16.18 -12.70
N TRP A 15 -9.42 -15.40 -13.64
CA TRP A 15 -10.15 -14.31 -14.29
C TRP A 15 -11.31 -14.81 -15.15
N LEU A 16 -11.13 -15.91 -15.88
CA LEU A 16 -12.19 -16.55 -16.63
C LEU A 16 -13.34 -16.96 -15.69
N LEU A 17 -13.04 -17.60 -14.56
CA LEU A 17 -14.04 -18.01 -13.58
C LEU A 17 -14.78 -16.81 -12.98
N ILE A 18 -14.08 -15.71 -12.67
CA ILE A 18 -14.69 -14.47 -12.17
C ILE A 18 -15.65 -13.88 -13.21
N VAL A 19 -15.20 -13.74 -14.47
CA VAL A 19 -16.02 -13.18 -15.56
C VAL A 19 -17.22 -14.08 -15.86
N VAL A 20 -17.04 -15.40 -15.89
CA VAL A 20 -18.13 -16.36 -16.08
C VAL A 20 -19.12 -16.27 -14.91
N ALA A 21 -18.66 -16.18 -13.66
CA ALA A 21 -19.53 -16.04 -12.50
C ALA A 21 -20.38 -14.76 -12.58
N GLU A 22 -19.78 -13.62 -12.96
CA GLU A 22 -20.49 -12.36 -13.21
C GLU A 22 -21.54 -12.51 -14.34
N ARG A 23 -21.18 -13.22 -15.41
CA ARG A 23 -22.05 -13.40 -16.60
C ARG A 23 -23.23 -14.33 -16.34
N VAL A 24 -23.00 -15.43 -15.60
CA VAL A 24 -24.02 -16.42 -15.25
C VAL A 24 -24.98 -15.88 -14.19
N ARG A 25 -24.48 -15.06 -13.25
CA ARG A 25 -25.32 -14.41 -12.24
C ARG A 25 -25.02 -12.92 -12.12
N PRO A 26 -25.56 -12.10 -13.05
CA PRO A 26 -25.35 -10.66 -13.04
C PRO A 26 -25.71 -10.04 -11.69
N GLY A 27 -24.79 -9.26 -11.13
CA GLY A 27 -25.00 -8.54 -9.88
C GLY A 27 -24.81 -9.35 -8.60
N VAL A 28 -24.42 -10.64 -8.64
CA VAL A 28 -24.08 -11.38 -7.40
C VAL A 28 -22.90 -10.74 -6.66
N LEU A 29 -21.90 -10.30 -7.41
CA LEU A 29 -20.72 -9.62 -6.86
C LEU A 29 -21.03 -8.16 -6.50
N SER A 30 -21.78 -7.45 -7.35
CA SER A 30 -22.19 -6.07 -7.09
C SER A 30 -23.08 -5.93 -5.84
N ARG A 31 -23.98 -6.88 -5.59
CA ARG A 31 -24.79 -6.95 -4.34
C ARG A 31 -23.93 -7.07 -3.08
N ARG A 32 -22.71 -7.59 -3.21
CA ARG A 32 -21.73 -7.69 -2.11
C ARG A 32 -20.77 -6.51 -2.04
N GLY A 33 -20.98 -5.47 -2.86
CA GLY A 33 -20.12 -4.29 -2.96
C GLY A 33 -18.84 -4.53 -3.76
N VAL A 34 -18.80 -5.59 -4.58
CA VAL A 34 -17.67 -5.91 -5.46
C VAL A 34 -17.99 -5.46 -6.88
N GLU A 35 -17.23 -4.49 -7.38
CA GLU A 35 -17.22 -4.08 -8.78
C GLU A 35 -16.15 -4.87 -9.54
N VAL A 36 -16.52 -5.44 -10.68
CA VAL A 36 -15.63 -6.23 -11.53
C VAL A 36 -15.39 -5.51 -12.85
N LYS A 37 -14.15 -5.09 -13.07
CA LYS A 37 -13.69 -4.38 -14.28
C LYS A 37 -12.39 -5.03 -14.75
N PRO A 38 -12.41 -6.20 -15.42
CA PRO A 38 -11.20 -6.97 -15.70
C PRO A 38 -10.09 -6.13 -16.35
N PRO A 39 -8.83 -6.21 -15.86
CA PRO A 39 -8.29 -7.11 -14.82
C PRO A 39 -8.32 -6.51 -13.39
N LEU A 40 -9.29 -5.65 -13.07
CA LEU A 40 -9.42 -5.00 -11.77
C LEU A 40 -10.69 -5.46 -11.04
N LEU A 41 -10.54 -5.89 -9.79
CA LEU A 41 -11.62 -6.08 -8.84
C LEU A 41 -11.55 -4.97 -7.80
N ILE A 42 -12.69 -4.38 -7.46
CA ILE A 42 -12.79 -3.38 -6.39
C ILE A 42 -13.87 -3.83 -5.42
N TRP A 43 -13.52 -3.98 -4.15
CA TRP A 43 -14.48 -4.19 -3.09
C TRP A 43 -14.54 -2.94 -2.21
N ARG A 44 -15.65 -2.20 -2.28
CA ARG A 44 -15.85 -0.94 -1.55
C ARG A 44 -16.88 -1.09 -0.44
N ARG A 45 -16.61 -0.53 0.74
CA ARG A 45 -17.55 -0.45 1.85
C ARG A 45 -17.52 0.93 2.53
N PRO A 46 -18.67 1.47 2.96
CA PRO A 46 -18.67 2.61 3.87
C PRO A 46 -17.98 2.18 5.16
N VAL A 47 -17.03 2.99 5.62
CA VAL A 47 -16.28 2.71 6.85
C VAL A 47 -16.27 3.96 7.72
N THR A 48 -16.29 3.75 9.03
CA THR A 48 -16.05 4.81 9.99
C THR A 48 -14.89 4.41 10.89
N PHE A 49 -13.86 5.25 10.99
CA PHE A 49 -12.75 5.06 11.94
C PHE A 49 -13.14 5.55 13.35
N SER A 50 -14.28 5.07 13.87
CA SER A 50 -14.85 5.52 15.14
C SER A 50 -13.91 5.29 16.34
N TRP A 51 -13.09 4.24 16.28
CA TRP A 51 -12.04 3.98 17.26
C TRP A 51 -10.98 5.09 17.30
N ALA A 52 -10.61 5.66 16.14
CA ALA A 52 -9.63 6.72 16.03
C ALA A 52 -10.19 8.07 16.51
N ARG A 53 -11.50 8.26 16.43
CA ARG A 53 -12.18 9.46 16.96
C ARG A 53 -11.92 9.68 18.45
N ARG A 54 -11.69 8.62 19.21
CA ARG A 54 -11.33 8.72 20.65
C ARG A 54 -10.00 9.44 20.88
N LEU A 55 -9.14 9.50 19.87
CA LEU A 55 -7.85 10.18 19.91
C LEU A 55 -7.95 11.64 19.43
N ALA A 56 -9.10 12.08 18.91
CA ALA A 56 -9.31 13.45 18.47
C ALA A 56 -9.14 14.42 19.65
N GLY A 57 -8.39 15.51 19.43
CA GLY A 57 -8.08 16.50 20.47
C GLY A 57 -6.98 16.07 21.46
N SER A 58 -6.48 14.84 21.41
CA SER A 58 -5.36 14.40 22.24
C SER A 58 -4.06 15.07 21.80
N ARG A 59 -3.35 15.68 22.76
CA ARG A 59 -2.01 16.27 22.52
C ARG A 59 -1.00 15.20 22.07
N LEU A 60 -1.08 14.00 22.64
CA LEU A 60 -0.18 12.90 22.29
C LEU A 60 -0.45 12.39 20.88
N ALA A 61 -1.71 12.24 20.49
CA ALA A 61 -2.07 11.85 19.12
C ALA A 61 -1.61 12.91 18.11
N GLY A 62 -1.83 14.20 18.42
CA GLY A 62 -1.34 15.30 17.58
C GLY A 62 0.18 15.28 17.41
N LEU A 63 0.94 15.11 18.50
CA LEU A 63 2.40 15.02 18.46
C LEU A 63 2.87 13.81 17.65
N ALA A 64 2.26 12.64 17.86
CA ALA A 64 2.57 11.43 17.10
C ALA A 64 2.36 11.64 15.59
N LEU A 65 1.28 12.31 15.19
CA LEU A 65 1.00 12.65 13.80
C LEU A 65 1.99 13.69 13.22
N ASP A 66 2.46 14.66 14.02
CA ASP A 66 3.50 15.58 13.58
C ASP A 66 4.83 14.86 13.34
N ILE A 67 5.22 13.98 14.26
CA ILE A 67 6.42 13.15 14.13
C ILE A 67 6.30 12.26 12.89
N ALA A 68 5.13 11.63 12.68
CA ALA A 68 4.84 10.83 11.50
C ALA A 68 4.98 11.63 10.19
N ALA A 69 4.48 12.87 10.15
CA ALA A 69 4.60 13.74 8.99
C ALA A 69 6.06 14.12 8.71
N ILE A 70 6.82 14.50 9.74
CA ILE A 70 8.24 14.85 9.61
C ILE A 70 9.07 13.64 9.19
N ALA A 71 8.88 12.49 9.84
CA ALA A 71 9.56 11.25 9.50
C ALA A 71 9.29 10.84 8.04
N SER A 72 8.03 10.94 7.61
CA SER A 72 7.65 10.64 6.22
C SER A 72 8.28 11.61 5.22
N ALA A 73 8.35 12.89 5.55
CA ALA A 73 9.01 13.89 4.71
C ALA A 73 10.52 13.61 4.59
N ILE A 74 11.18 13.25 5.70
CA ILE A 74 12.60 12.85 5.70
C ILE A 74 12.79 11.58 4.87
N CYS A 75 11.98 10.54 5.09
CA CYS A 75 12.06 9.30 4.32
C CYS A 75 11.85 9.55 2.81
N ALA A 76 10.88 10.38 2.44
CA ALA A 76 10.65 10.77 1.06
C ALA A 76 11.84 11.53 0.48
N LEU A 77 12.40 12.50 1.22
CA LEU A 77 13.59 13.25 0.79
C LEU A 77 14.78 12.32 0.56
N LEU A 78 15.05 11.40 1.50
CA LEU A 78 16.12 10.42 1.38
C LEU A 78 15.89 9.48 0.20
N PHE A 79 14.66 9.02 0.01
CA PHE A 79 14.28 8.17 -1.12
C PHE A 79 14.52 8.86 -2.46
N TYR A 80 14.09 10.12 -2.61
CA TYR A 80 14.30 10.90 -3.82
C TYR A 80 15.77 11.24 -4.05
N TYR A 81 16.50 11.60 -3.00
CA TYR A 81 17.94 11.84 -3.09
C TYR A 81 18.69 10.59 -3.56
N TYR A 82 18.47 9.45 -2.90
CA TYR A 82 19.10 8.18 -3.25
C TYR A 82 18.76 7.77 -4.68
N THR A 83 17.47 7.70 -5.02
CA THR A 83 17.02 7.29 -6.37
C THR A 83 17.52 8.25 -7.44
N GLY A 84 17.46 9.56 -7.19
CA GLY A 84 17.97 10.59 -8.09
C GLY A 84 19.47 10.44 -8.33
N SER A 85 20.26 10.22 -7.28
CA SER A 85 21.70 9.99 -7.40
C SER A 85 22.03 8.73 -8.21
N THR A 86 21.33 7.62 -7.97
CA THR A 86 21.48 6.38 -8.73
C THR A 86 21.13 6.59 -10.21
N VAL A 87 20.06 7.32 -10.52
CA VAL A 87 19.68 7.64 -11.90
C VAL A 87 20.75 8.48 -12.58
N VAL A 88 21.24 9.54 -11.92
CA VAL A 88 22.31 10.38 -12.47
C VAL A 88 23.57 9.57 -12.75
N MET A 89 24.01 8.72 -11.80
CA MET A 89 25.20 7.87 -12.03
C MET A 89 25.02 6.91 -13.23
N ARG A 90 23.83 6.31 -13.38
CA ARG A 90 23.53 5.43 -14.52
C ARG A 90 23.53 6.19 -15.85
N LEU A 91 22.99 7.40 -15.88
CA LEU A 91 23.01 8.26 -17.07
C LEU A 91 24.44 8.74 -17.40
N SER A 92 25.30 8.88 -16.41
CA SER A 92 26.72 9.21 -16.56
C SER A 92 27.60 8.02 -16.98
N GLY A 93 27.00 6.87 -17.30
CA GLY A 93 27.70 5.69 -17.80
C GLY A 93 28.29 4.76 -16.73
N VAL A 94 27.97 4.98 -15.46
CA VAL A 94 28.39 4.06 -14.39
C VAL A 94 27.57 2.77 -14.49
N PRO A 95 28.20 1.58 -14.50
CA PRO A 95 27.51 0.30 -14.59
C PRO A 95 26.47 0.09 -13.48
N ALA A 96 25.40 -0.64 -13.80
CA ALA A 96 24.34 -0.97 -12.83
C ALA A 96 24.85 -1.80 -11.64
N SER A 97 25.93 -2.57 -11.81
CA SER A 97 26.60 -3.34 -10.76
C SER A 97 27.24 -2.46 -9.68
N GLU A 98 27.56 -1.21 -9.99
CA GLU A 98 28.30 -0.29 -9.12
C GLU A 98 27.43 0.82 -8.52
N THR A 99 26.23 1.05 -9.08
CA THR A 99 25.33 2.13 -8.66
C THR A 99 24.33 1.72 -7.58
N GLY A 100 24.24 0.43 -7.26
CA GLY A 100 23.13 -0.12 -6.47
C GLY A 100 21.77 0.26 -7.07
N GLY A 101 20.73 0.22 -6.25
CA GLY A 101 19.43 0.80 -6.58
C GLY A 101 18.23 -0.12 -6.44
N LEU A 102 17.05 0.45 -6.65
CA LEU A 102 15.78 -0.26 -6.61
C LEU A 102 15.70 -1.22 -7.79
N ILE A 103 15.65 -2.51 -7.51
CA ILE A 103 15.36 -3.54 -8.50
C ILE A 103 13.84 -3.70 -8.53
N PRO A 104 13.17 -3.41 -9.67
CA PRO A 104 11.74 -3.66 -9.79
C PRO A 104 11.45 -5.13 -9.49
N LEU A 105 10.46 -5.40 -8.64
CA LEU A 105 10.03 -6.76 -8.31
C LEU A 105 9.19 -7.30 -9.47
N ILE A 106 9.83 -8.03 -10.38
CA ILE A 106 9.23 -8.65 -11.56
C ILE A 106 9.28 -10.17 -11.38
N PRO A 107 8.12 -10.82 -11.23
CA PRO A 107 7.99 -12.28 -11.21
C PRO A 107 8.79 -12.98 -12.31
N GLY A 108 9.64 -13.92 -11.92
CA GLY A 108 10.43 -14.75 -12.85
C GLY A 108 11.66 -14.07 -13.45
N LEU A 109 11.85 -12.76 -13.26
CA LEU A 109 13.06 -12.04 -13.69
C LEU A 109 13.92 -11.64 -12.49
N THR A 110 13.35 -10.90 -11.54
CA THR A 110 14.09 -10.39 -10.37
C THR A 110 13.67 -11.06 -9.07
N VAL A 111 12.56 -11.81 -9.09
CA VAL A 111 12.06 -12.59 -7.95
C VAL A 111 11.65 -13.98 -8.41
N THR A 112 12.00 -15.01 -7.64
CA THR A 112 11.55 -16.39 -7.86
C THR A 112 10.03 -16.53 -7.65
N TRP A 113 9.41 -17.47 -8.37
CA TRP A 113 7.96 -17.75 -8.26
C TRP A 113 7.52 -18.12 -6.84
N ARG A 114 8.39 -18.83 -6.10
CA ARG A 114 8.17 -19.20 -4.69
C ARG A 114 8.02 -17.98 -3.78
N ASN A 115 8.74 -16.90 -4.07
CA ASN A 115 8.77 -15.71 -3.23
C ASN A 115 7.59 -14.76 -3.49
N ILE A 116 6.89 -14.91 -4.61
CA ILE A 116 5.76 -14.04 -4.98
C ILE A 116 4.66 -14.09 -3.94
N ALA A 117 4.29 -15.27 -3.44
CA ALA A 117 3.24 -15.40 -2.43
C ALA A 117 3.58 -14.58 -1.16
N TYR A 118 4.83 -14.69 -0.69
CA TYR A 118 5.30 -13.91 0.45
C TYR A 118 5.31 -12.40 0.18
N ILE A 119 5.71 -11.98 -1.03
CA ILE A 119 5.68 -10.57 -1.44
C ILE A 119 4.25 -10.06 -1.50
N LEU A 120 3.30 -10.80 -2.08
CA LEU A 120 1.91 -10.39 -2.15
C LEU A 120 1.28 -10.26 -0.76
N ILE A 121 1.63 -11.15 0.17
CA ILE A 121 1.19 -11.05 1.58
C ILE A 121 1.80 -9.81 2.24
N ALA A 122 3.12 -9.62 2.13
CA ALA A 122 3.81 -8.47 2.70
C ALA A 122 3.27 -7.15 2.14
N PHE A 123 3.06 -7.09 0.82
CA PHE A 123 2.48 -5.94 0.14
C PHE A 123 1.03 -5.68 0.60
N SER A 124 0.21 -6.72 0.76
CA SER A 124 -1.15 -6.61 1.30
C SER A 124 -1.16 -6.00 2.69
N ILE A 125 -0.29 -6.47 3.58
CA ILE A 125 -0.20 -5.95 4.94
C ILE A 125 0.24 -4.48 4.91
N ALA A 126 1.29 -4.17 4.14
CA ALA A 126 1.80 -2.82 4.03
C ALA A 126 0.73 -1.84 3.50
N ILE A 127 0.04 -2.17 2.40
CA ILE A 127 -0.97 -1.26 1.83
C ILE A 127 -2.20 -1.12 2.73
N VAL A 128 -2.64 -2.20 3.40
CA VAL A 128 -3.77 -2.11 4.32
C VAL A 128 -3.44 -1.22 5.50
N VAL A 129 -2.26 -1.40 6.12
CA VAL A 129 -1.82 -0.56 7.24
C VAL A 129 -1.67 0.90 6.78
N HIS A 130 -1.09 1.13 5.61
CA HIS A 130 -0.91 2.46 5.02
C HIS A 130 -2.24 3.23 4.91
N GLU A 131 -3.22 2.63 4.26
CA GLU A 131 -4.52 3.25 4.00
C GLU A 131 -5.37 3.42 5.27
N VAL A 132 -5.32 2.42 6.17
CA VAL A 132 -5.96 2.52 7.49
C VAL A 132 -5.40 3.69 8.29
N SER A 133 -4.09 3.93 8.23
CA SER A 133 -3.45 5.04 8.91
C SER A 133 -3.83 6.40 8.34
N HIS A 134 -3.99 6.53 7.02
CA HIS A 134 -4.57 7.73 6.41
C HIS A 134 -5.98 8.01 6.93
N GLY A 135 -6.85 6.98 6.94
CA GLY A 135 -8.23 7.12 7.40
C GLY A 135 -8.33 7.45 8.89
N ALA A 136 -7.51 6.82 9.72
CA ALA A 136 -7.43 7.11 11.15
C ALA A 136 -6.95 8.54 11.41
N ALA A 137 -5.88 8.98 10.74
CA ALA A 137 -5.35 10.33 10.86
C ALA A 137 -6.35 11.39 10.38
N ALA A 138 -7.09 11.13 9.29
CA ALA A 138 -8.15 12.00 8.81
C ALA A 138 -9.20 12.24 9.90
N VAL A 139 -9.71 11.17 10.51
CA VAL A 139 -10.71 11.29 11.58
C VAL A 139 -10.16 11.99 12.83
N VAL A 140 -8.89 11.79 13.18
CA VAL A 140 -8.24 12.51 14.30
C VAL A 140 -8.13 14.01 14.04
N GLU A 141 -7.85 14.40 12.78
CA GLU A 141 -7.77 15.79 12.35
C GLU A 141 -9.15 16.42 12.01
N GLY A 142 -10.24 15.68 12.24
CA GLY A 142 -11.60 16.16 11.99
C GLY A 142 -12.01 16.19 10.52
N VAL A 143 -11.32 15.43 9.67
CA VAL A 143 -11.63 15.25 8.24
C VAL A 143 -12.40 13.93 8.05
N GLY A 144 -13.52 13.99 7.33
CA GLY A 144 -14.40 12.87 7.04
C GLY A 144 -13.75 11.81 6.16
N VAL A 145 -14.19 10.56 6.34
CA VAL A 145 -13.87 9.43 5.47
C VAL A 145 -15.19 8.84 4.97
N ARG A 146 -15.33 8.72 3.65
CA ARG A 146 -16.57 8.28 3.01
C ARG A 146 -16.64 6.76 2.92
N SER A 147 -15.57 6.15 2.44
CA SER A 147 -15.50 4.71 2.24
C SER A 147 -14.06 4.21 2.32
N SER A 148 -13.90 2.89 2.41
CA SER A 148 -12.63 2.22 2.17
C SER A 148 -12.87 0.95 1.39
N GLY A 149 -11.79 0.36 0.88
CA GLY A 149 -11.92 -0.87 0.14
C GLY A 149 -10.62 -1.58 -0.09
N LEU A 150 -10.77 -2.77 -0.65
CA LEU A 150 -9.68 -3.57 -1.19
C LEU A 150 -9.83 -3.61 -2.70
N LEU A 151 -8.73 -3.69 -3.41
CA LEU A 151 -8.71 -3.91 -4.85
C LEU A 151 -7.74 -5.04 -5.20
N LEU A 152 -7.98 -5.70 -6.32
CA LEU A 152 -7.08 -6.70 -6.86
C LEU A 152 -6.85 -6.38 -8.34
N LEU A 153 -5.65 -5.96 -8.68
CA LEU A 153 -5.22 -5.73 -10.06
C LEU A 153 -4.48 -6.96 -10.58
N ALA A 154 -5.13 -7.73 -11.45
CA ALA A 154 -4.72 -9.06 -11.88
C ALA A 154 -4.56 -10.04 -10.72
N VAL A 155 -3.45 -9.95 -9.99
CA VAL A 155 -3.14 -10.69 -8.75
C VAL A 155 -2.50 -9.81 -7.67
N ILE A 156 -2.30 -8.52 -7.96
CA ILE A 156 -1.66 -7.56 -7.06
C ILE A 156 -2.73 -6.97 -6.15
N PRO A 157 -2.68 -7.26 -4.84
CA PRO A 157 -3.64 -6.72 -3.88
C PRO A 157 -3.36 -5.25 -3.64
N GLY A 158 -4.41 -4.47 -3.43
CA GLY A 158 -4.34 -3.07 -3.03
C GLY A 158 -5.43 -2.77 -2.01
N ALA A 159 -5.30 -1.62 -1.37
CA ALA A 159 -6.32 -1.06 -0.49
C ALA A 159 -6.48 0.42 -0.82
N PHE A 160 -7.57 1.02 -0.37
CA PHE A 160 -7.76 2.46 -0.45
C PHE A 160 -8.66 2.96 0.69
N VAL A 161 -8.45 4.21 1.07
CA VAL A 161 -9.36 4.99 1.92
C VAL A 161 -9.79 6.27 1.18
N GLU A 162 -11.09 6.54 1.12
CA GLU A 162 -11.64 7.74 0.51
C GLU A 162 -11.85 8.82 1.57
N VAL A 163 -10.85 9.68 1.74
CA VAL A 163 -10.94 10.90 2.54
C VAL A 163 -11.81 11.93 1.81
N ASP A 164 -12.63 12.68 2.54
CA ASP A 164 -13.44 13.74 1.95
C ASP A 164 -12.54 14.88 1.41
N GLU A 165 -12.45 14.99 0.09
CA GLU A 165 -11.58 15.97 -0.58
C GLU A 165 -11.94 17.43 -0.27
N ASN A 166 -13.22 17.73 -0.05
CA ASN A 166 -13.67 19.09 0.25
C ASN A 166 -13.25 19.50 1.67
N GLU A 167 -13.42 18.60 2.63
CA GLU A 167 -12.95 18.83 4.00
C GLU A 167 -11.42 18.84 4.08
N PHE A 168 -10.75 17.92 3.37
CA PHE A 168 -9.29 17.83 3.32
C PHE A 168 -8.65 19.09 2.74
N SER A 169 -9.19 19.62 1.63
CA SER A 169 -8.67 20.83 0.99
C SER A 169 -8.87 22.09 1.85
N ARG A 170 -9.93 22.15 2.65
CA ARG A 170 -10.21 23.24 3.60
C ARG A 170 -9.45 23.11 4.93
N ALA A 171 -8.92 21.93 5.24
CA ALA A 171 -8.16 21.69 6.46
C ALA A 171 -6.85 22.50 6.49
N ARG A 172 -6.38 22.81 7.71
CA ARG A 172 -5.11 23.50 7.92
C ARG A 172 -3.96 22.70 7.31
N LEU A 173 -2.91 23.39 6.84
CA LEU A 173 -1.72 22.76 6.25
C LEU A 173 -1.15 21.65 7.16
N ARG A 174 -1.03 21.90 8.46
CA ARG A 174 -0.55 20.92 9.44
C ARG A 174 -1.41 19.64 9.43
N SER A 175 -2.73 19.77 9.44
CA SER A 175 -3.66 18.64 9.39
C SER A 175 -3.51 17.85 8.09
N ARG A 176 -3.37 18.55 6.96
CA ARG A 176 -3.12 17.91 5.67
C ARG A 176 -1.80 17.14 5.66
N LEU A 177 -0.71 17.72 6.18
CA LEU A 177 0.60 17.07 6.27
C LEU A 177 0.56 15.84 7.19
N ARG A 178 -0.15 15.92 8.32
CA ARG A 178 -0.38 14.78 9.22
C ARG A 178 -1.09 13.63 8.53
N ILE A 179 -2.16 13.93 7.80
CA ILE A 179 -2.91 12.92 7.04
C ILE A 179 -2.01 12.32 5.96
N LEU A 180 -1.34 13.14 5.14
CA LEU A 180 -0.46 12.69 4.05
C LEU A 180 0.76 11.88 4.55
N GLY A 181 1.27 12.17 5.74
CA GLY A 181 2.39 11.42 6.33
C GLY A 181 1.99 10.13 7.05
N ALA A 182 0.70 9.94 7.37
CA ALA A 182 0.27 8.86 8.24
C ALA A 182 0.56 7.47 7.67
N GLY A 183 0.28 7.25 6.38
CA GLY A 183 0.47 5.95 5.74
C GLY A 183 1.93 5.52 5.68
N SER A 184 2.81 6.41 5.22
CA SER A 184 4.26 6.14 5.12
C SER A 184 4.90 5.91 6.48
N ALA A 185 4.55 6.72 7.48
CA ALA A 185 5.03 6.54 8.84
C ALA A 185 4.57 5.20 9.45
N ALA A 186 3.34 4.76 9.18
CA ALA A 186 2.85 3.48 9.65
C ALA A 186 3.65 2.31 9.06
N ASN A 187 3.97 2.37 7.76
CA ASN A 187 4.84 1.37 7.13
C ASN A 187 6.26 1.39 7.71
N LEU A 188 6.80 2.57 8.04
CA LEU A 188 8.09 2.68 8.72
C LEU A 188 8.03 2.00 10.10
N VAL A 189 6.97 2.23 10.88
CA VAL A 189 6.78 1.56 12.18
C VAL A 189 6.71 0.04 12.02
N VAL A 190 5.92 -0.46 11.05
CA VAL A 190 5.85 -1.91 10.76
C VAL A 190 7.23 -2.47 10.42
N ALA A 191 7.99 -1.77 9.56
CA ALA A 191 9.34 -2.17 9.21
C ALA A 191 10.27 -2.22 10.42
N LEU A 192 10.25 -1.20 11.27
CA LEU A 192 11.08 -1.14 12.48
C LEU A 192 10.72 -2.23 13.50
N VAL A 193 9.43 -2.56 13.65
CA VAL A 193 8.98 -3.62 14.55
C VAL A 193 9.40 -5.00 14.05
N LEU A 194 9.38 -5.23 12.73
CA LEU A 194 9.77 -6.51 12.14
C LEU A 194 11.28 -6.64 11.91
N LEU A 195 12.04 -5.54 11.96
CA LEU A 195 13.48 -5.52 11.72
C LEU A 195 14.25 -6.51 12.64
N PRO A 196 13.99 -6.61 13.95
CA PRO A 196 14.69 -7.55 14.81
C PRO A 196 14.42 -9.02 14.45
N LEU A 197 13.19 -9.34 14.02
CA LEU A 197 12.85 -10.68 13.57
C LEU A 197 13.68 -11.06 12.34
N VAL A 198 13.79 -10.14 11.37
CA VAL A 198 14.63 -10.35 10.18
C VAL A 198 16.11 -10.48 10.57
N ALA A 199 16.61 -9.60 11.44
CA ALA A 199 18.00 -9.63 11.89
C ALA A 199 18.37 -10.94 12.62
N SER A 200 17.48 -11.45 13.47
CA SER A 200 17.67 -12.71 14.20
C SER A 200 17.63 -13.95 13.29
N GLY A 201 16.90 -13.88 12.17
CA GLY A 201 16.89 -14.95 11.17
C GLY A 201 18.16 -14.99 10.31
N THR A 202 18.87 -13.88 10.20
CA THR A 202 20.14 -13.79 9.45
C THR A 202 21.37 -14.21 10.25
N SER A 203 21.33 -14.19 11.59
CA SER A 203 22.47 -14.57 12.44
C SER A 203 22.62 -16.08 12.66
N GLY A 204 21.76 -16.90 12.06
CA GLY A 204 21.78 -18.37 12.17
C GLY A 204 22.22 -19.11 10.90
N ARG A 205 22.87 -18.44 9.95
CA ARG A 205 23.45 -19.02 8.73
C ARG A 205 24.88 -18.58 8.53
#